data_AF-A0A526QFM1-F1
#
_entry.id   AF-A0A526QFM1-F1
#
_cell.length_a   1.000
_cell.length_b   1.000
_cell.length_c   1.000
_cell.angle_alpha   90.00
_cell.angle_beta   90.00
_cell.angle_gamma   90.00
#
_symmetry.space_group_name_H-M   'P 1'
#
loop_
_entity.id
_entity.type
_entity.pdbx_description
1 polymer ?
#
loop_
_entity_poly.entity_id
_entity_poly.type
_entity_poly.pdbx_seq_one_letter_code
_entity_poly.pdbx_strand_id
1 'polypeptide(L)'
;GSPCAAALVADAALAARRRIDLVHKVFALSIEAFRAPLEHYDAALDGLWGDEHEAAALQGLREYLTGAGDGRRNYQAPVSYRIVPRVLGQAHRALSGAERAATVSLASISDNPVYVPPDEAYPLGRCISTGGYHNAMATPALDDLAAIWADVCLLCDRHASKLLNGKVSLLPDLLMTDRHWADSDGHGNVGYVPMAITGYLE
;
A
#
# COMPACT_ATOMS: atom_id res chain seq x y z
N GLY A 1 22.17 -2.50 -21.87
CA GLY A 1 21.13 -1.61 -21.32
C GLY A 1 20.53 -2.10 -20.02
N SER A 2 19.38 -1.56 -19.64
CA SER A 2 18.69 -1.81 -18.36
C SER A 2 17.29 -2.45 -18.47
N PRO A 3 17.03 -3.39 -19.41
CA PRO A 3 15.70 -3.94 -19.62
C PRO A 3 15.14 -4.67 -18.39
N CYS A 4 15.99 -5.34 -17.60
CA CYS A 4 15.56 -6.02 -16.37
C CYS A 4 15.06 -5.03 -15.32
N ALA A 5 15.73 -3.89 -15.14
CA ALA A 5 15.31 -2.87 -14.19
C ALA A 5 13.99 -2.22 -14.62
N ALA A 6 13.84 -1.92 -15.91
CA ALA A 6 12.61 -1.39 -16.49
C ALA A 6 11.43 -2.37 -16.31
N ALA A 7 11.64 -3.66 -16.62
CA ALA A 7 10.63 -4.69 -16.46
C ALA A 7 10.24 -4.89 -14.99
N LEU A 8 11.21 -4.92 -14.07
CA LEU A 8 10.96 -5.12 -12.65
C LEU A 8 10.12 -3.99 -12.04
N VAL A 9 10.48 -2.73 -12.30
CA VAL A 9 9.71 -1.60 -11.77
C VAL A 9 8.31 -1.51 -12.39
N ALA A 10 8.17 -1.90 -13.67
CA ALA A 10 6.86 -1.97 -14.33
C ALA A 10 5.96 -3.06 -13.74
N ASP A 11 6.49 -4.27 -13.52
CA ASP A 11 5.75 -5.35 -12.87
C ASP A 11 5.36 -4.98 -11.43
N ALA A 12 6.30 -4.40 -10.68
CA ALA A 12 6.06 -3.92 -9.33
C ALA A 12 4.96 -2.86 -9.28
N ALA A 13 4.95 -1.89 -10.21
CA ALA A 13 3.90 -0.87 -10.30
C ALA A 13 2.52 -1.48 -10.59
N LEU A 14 2.43 -2.40 -11.55
CA LEU A 14 1.19 -3.11 -11.88
C LEU A 14 0.64 -3.93 -10.71
N ALA A 15 1.53 -4.62 -9.98
CA ALA A 15 1.17 -5.36 -8.78
C ALA A 15 0.74 -4.43 -7.64
N ALA A 16 1.45 -3.32 -7.45
CA ALA A 16 1.21 -2.33 -6.41
C ALA A 16 -0.19 -1.69 -6.53
N ARG A 17 -0.60 -1.32 -7.75
CA ARG A 17 -1.93 -0.77 -8.02
C ARG A 17 -3.05 -1.67 -7.49
N ARG A 18 -3.02 -2.96 -7.88
CA ARG A 18 -4.02 -3.95 -7.43
C ARG A 18 -3.99 -4.17 -5.92
N ARG A 19 -2.81 -4.13 -5.30
CA ARG A 19 -2.64 -4.30 -3.86
C ARG A 19 -3.18 -3.09 -3.08
N ILE A 20 -2.94 -1.87 -3.55
CA ILE A 20 -3.46 -0.66 -2.91
C ILE A 20 -4.99 -0.68 -2.88
N ASP A 21 -5.65 -1.06 -3.98
CA ASP A 21 -7.11 -1.19 -4.03
C ASP A 21 -7.63 -2.21 -2.99
N LEU A 22 -6.95 -3.36 -2.88
CA LEU A 22 -7.29 -4.39 -1.90
C LEU A 22 -7.10 -3.88 -0.47
N VAL A 23 -5.99 -3.19 -0.21
CA VAL A 23 -5.65 -2.67 1.12
C VAL A 23 -6.69 -1.63 1.60
N HIS A 24 -7.20 -0.77 0.72
CA HIS A 24 -8.31 0.15 1.06
C HIS A 24 -9.54 -0.63 1.54
N LYS A 25 -9.93 -1.69 0.82
CA LYS A 25 -11.07 -2.54 1.19
C LYS A 25 -10.86 -3.22 2.54
N VAL A 26 -9.68 -3.80 2.76
CA VAL A 26 -9.34 -4.50 4.00
C VAL A 26 -9.36 -3.55 5.19
N PHE A 27 -8.77 -2.36 5.07
CA PHE A 27 -8.80 -1.38 6.15
C PHE A 27 -10.20 -0.79 6.39
N ALA A 28 -10.97 -0.52 5.34
CA ALA A 28 -12.36 -0.08 5.50
C ALA A 28 -13.19 -1.13 6.26
N LEU A 29 -13.06 -2.42 5.89
CA LEU A 29 -13.72 -3.52 6.59
C LEU A 29 -13.26 -3.60 8.05
N SER A 30 -11.95 -3.50 8.31
CA SER A 30 -11.42 -3.50 9.67
C SER A 30 -11.93 -2.32 10.49
N ILE A 31 -12.03 -1.12 9.91
CA ILE A 31 -12.55 0.10 10.52
C ILE A 31 -14.03 -0.07 10.89
N GLU A 32 -14.82 -0.63 9.97
CA GLU A 32 -16.24 -0.90 10.16
C GLU A 32 -16.46 -1.96 11.25
N ALA A 33 -15.79 -3.10 11.13
CA ALA A 33 -15.86 -4.20 12.09
C ALA A 33 -15.42 -3.76 13.48
N PHE A 34 -14.34 -2.95 13.55
CA PHE A 34 -13.93 -2.38 14.81
C PHE A 34 -15.04 -1.48 15.34
N ARG A 35 -15.71 -0.64 14.53
CA ARG A 35 -16.56 0.51 14.91
C ARG A 35 -15.75 1.76 15.28
N ALA A 36 -14.66 2.02 14.54
CA ALA A 36 -13.84 3.21 14.76
C ALA A 36 -14.63 4.50 14.41
N PRO A 37 -14.44 5.62 15.13
CA PRO A 37 -15.10 6.89 14.77
C PRO A 37 -14.76 7.33 13.34
N LEU A 38 -15.74 7.87 12.61
CA LEU A 38 -15.53 8.32 11.22
C LEU A 38 -14.83 9.67 11.11
N GLU A 39 -14.79 10.46 12.20
CA GLU A 39 -14.07 11.74 12.26
C GLU A 39 -12.57 11.59 11.91
N HIS A 40 -11.98 10.41 12.13
CA HIS A 40 -10.59 10.11 11.74
C HIS A 40 -10.40 10.09 10.21
N TYR A 41 -11.50 10.05 9.45
CA TYR A 41 -11.52 9.92 7.99
C TYR A 41 -12.31 11.06 7.30
N ASP A 42 -12.59 12.15 8.01
CA ASP A 42 -13.48 13.22 7.57
C ASP A 42 -13.00 13.94 6.28
N ALA A 43 -13.94 14.40 5.45
CA ALA A 43 -13.68 15.14 4.21
C ALA A 43 -12.92 16.46 4.41
N ALA A 44 -13.03 17.10 5.58
CA ALA A 44 -12.26 18.28 5.90
C ALA A 44 -10.74 18.01 5.93
N LEU A 45 -10.33 16.77 6.21
CA LEU A 45 -8.91 16.40 6.30
C LEU A 45 -8.20 16.47 4.94
N ASP A 46 -8.90 16.26 3.83
CA ASP A 46 -8.35 16.40 2.46
C ASP A 46 -7.66 17.76 2.30
N GLY A 47 -8.38 18.84 2.65
CA GLY A 47 -7.88 20.21 2.53
C GLY A 47 -6.89 20.60 3.63
N LEU A 48 -7.08 20.07 4.85
CA LEU A 48 -6.19 20.39 5.98
C LEU A 48 -4.80 19.78 5.84
N TRP A 49 -4.68 18.64 5.16
CA TRP A 49 -3.39 17.98 4.96
C TRP A 49 -2.70 18.44 3.68
N GLY A 50 -3.46 18.83 2.66
CA GLY A 50 -2.93 19.55 1.49
C GLY A 50 -2.03 18.71 0.59
N ASP A 51 -2.15 17.38 0.62
CA ASP A 51 -1.41 16.44 -0.22
C ASP A 51 -2.37 15.61 -1.09
N GLU A 52 -2.08 15.53 -2.39
CA GLU A 52 -2.95 14.86 -3.36
C GLU A 52 -3.06 13.35 -3.15
N HIS A 53 -1.99 12.69 -2.69
CA HIS A 53 -1.97 11.25 -2.49
C HIS A 53 -2.70 10.87 -1.21
N GLU A 54 -2.57 11.66 -0.16
CA GLU A 54 -3.36 11.51 1.07
C GLU A 54 -4.84 11.80 0.82
N ALA A 55 -5.18 12.82 0.04
CA ALA A 55 -6.56 13.09 -0.36
C ALA A 55 -7.15 11.91 -1.14
N ALA A 56 -6.43 11.37 -2.13
CA ALA A 56 -6.86 10.19 -2.88
C ALA A 56 -7.06 8.96 -1.98
N ALA A 57 -6.12 8.72 -1.05
CA ALA A 57 -6.22 7.63 -0.08
C ALA A 57 -7.47 7.76 0.81
N LEU A 58 -7.71 8.98 1.29
CA LEU A 58 -8.79 9.27 2.21
C LEU A 58 -10.15 9.20 1.49
N GLN A 59 -10.25 9.70 0.26
CA GLN A 59 -11.42 9.56 -0.61
C GLN A 59 -11.73 8.09 -0.89
N GLY A 60 -10.74 7.32 -1.35
CA GLY A 60 -10.92 5.89 -1.63
C GLY A 60 -11.33 5.10 -0.38
N LEU A 61 -10.84 5.48 0.80
CA LEU A 61 -11.27 4.85 2.06
C LEU A 61 -12.72 5.21 2.41
N ARG A 62 -13.11 6.48 2.24
CA ARG A 62 -14.49 6.95 2.50
C ARG A 62 -15.51 6.31 1.56
N GLU A 63 -15.15 6.04 0.31
CA GLU A 63 -16.05 5.36 -0.64
C GLU A 63 -16.53 4.02 -0.08
N TYR A 64 -15.64 3.22 0.51
CA TYR A 64 -16.01 1.95 1.16
C TYR A 64 -16.73 2.10 2.50
N LEU A 65 -16.63 3.27 3.14
CA LEU A 65 -17.32 3.58 4.40
C LEU A 65 -18.66 4.28 4.17
N THR A 66 -19.10 4.48 2.92
CA THR A 66 -20.43 5.02 2.63
C THR A 66 -21.51 4.02 3.07
N GLY A 67 -22.51 4.48 3.84
CA GLY A 67 -23.53 3.59 4.41
C GLY A 67 -23.04 2.78 5.61
N ALA A 68 -21.88 3.13 6.15
CA ALA A 68 -21.36 2.72 7.45
C ALA A 68 -22.45 2.61 8.53
N GLY A 69 -22.43 1.54 9.33
CA GLY A 69 -23.40 1.37 10.40
C GLY A 69 -23.19 2.34 11.57
N ASP A 70 -24.25 2.55 12.34
CA ASP A 70 -24.27 3.32 13.59
C ASP A 70 -23.52 2.60 14.73
N GLY A 71 -23.60 3.14 15.95
CA GLY A 71 -23.05 2.50 17.16
C GLY A 71 -21.52 2.56 17.24
N ARG A 72 -20.91 3.61 16.70
CA ARG A 72 -19.47 3.83 16.79
C ARG A 72 -19.04 4.20 18.19
N ARG A 73 -17.76 3.92 18.52
CA ARG A 73 -17.17 4.35 19.79
C ARG A 73 -17.27 5.87 19.94
N ASN A 74 -17.52 6.33 21.16
CA ASN A 74 -17.53 7.75 21.53
C ASN A 74 -16.15 8.26 22.02
N TYR A 75 -15.10 7.48 21.78
CA TYR A 75 -13.71 7.82 22.12
C TYR A 75 -12.79 7.47 20.96
N GLN A 76 -11.57 8.03 21.00
CA GLN A 76 -10.60 7.86 19.92
C GLN A 76 -10.26 6.38 19.69
N ALA A 77 -10.25 5.97 18.41
CA ALA A 77 -9.72 4.67 18.05
C ALA A 77 -8.19 4.62 18.32
N PRO A 78 -7.62 3.42 18.51
CA PRO A 78 -6.18 3.26 18.62
C PRO A 78 -5.44 3.86 17.43
N VAL A 79 -4.21 4.34 17.64
CA VAL A 79 -3.40 5.05 16.64
C VAL A 79 -3.33 4.30 15.31
N SER A 80 -3.21 2.96 15.33
CA SER A 80 -3.16 2.14 14.11
C SER A 80 -4.33 2.38 13.16
N TYR A 81 -5.54 2.62 13.68
CA TYR A 81 -6.71 2.94 12.85
C TYR A 81 -6.66 4.37 12.31
N ARG A 82 -6.21 5.31 13.14
CA ARG A 82 -6.21 6.75 12.84
C ARG A 82 -5.19 7.14 11.78
N ILE A 83 -4.06 6.42 11.73
CA ILE A 83 -2.99 6.72 10.78
C ILE A 83 -3.16 6.01 9.44
N VAL A 84 -4.19 5.16 9.28
CA VAL A 84 -4.47 4.45 8.01
C VAL A 84 -4.42 5.40 6.81
N PRO A 85 -5.13 6.55 6.79
CA PRO A 85 -5.11 7.42 5.62
C PRO A 85 -3.73 7.95 5.27
N ARG A 86 -2.90 8.24 6.28
CA ARG A 86 -1.53 8.76 6.08
C ARG A 86 -0.63 7.70 5.45
N VAL A 87 -0.71 6.46 5.95
CA VAL A 87 0.06 5.34 5.40
C VAL A 87 -0.43 5.00 3.99
N LEU A 88 -1.74 4.99 3.74
CA LEU A 88 -2.27 4.79 2.39
C LEU A 88 -1.89 5.93 1.44
N GLY A 89 -1.82 7.17 1.91
CA GLY A 89 -1.30 8.29 1.12
C GLY A 89 0.16 8.09 0.70
N GLN A 90 1.02 7.63 1.60
CA GLN A 90 2.39 7.25 1.23
C GLN A 90 2.42 6.07 0.24
N ALA A 91 1.48 5.13 0.32
CA ALA A 91 1.37 4.02 -0.65
C ALA A 91 0.99 4.51 -2.05
N HIS A 92 0.03 5.44 -2.15
CA HIS A 92 -0.32 6.10 -3.41
C HIS A 92 0.87 6.90 -3.98
N ARG A 93 1.65 7.58 -3.13
CA ARG A 93 2.87 8.29 -3.53
C ARG A 93 3.93 7.35 -4.09
N ALA A 94 4.20 6.23 -3.40
CA ALA A 94 5.15 5.23 -3.85
C ALA A 94 4.71 4.57 -5.17
N LEU A 95 3.42 4.28 -5.33
CA LEU A 95 2.86 3.79 -6.59
C LEU A 95 3.08 4.80 -7.73
N SER A 96 2.74 6.07 -7.53
CA SER A 96 2.95 7.14 -8.52
C SER A 96 4.43 7.22 -8.93
N GLY A 97 5.35 7.14 -7.96
CA GLY A 97 6.78 7.08 -8.20
C GLY A 97 7.21 5.89 -9.08
N ALA A 98 6.70 4.70 -8.78
CA ALA A 98 6.98 3.49 -9.55
C ALA A 98 6.38 3.52 -10.95
N GLU A 99 5.17 4.06 -11.13
CA GLU A 99 4.53 4.20 -12.43
C GLU A 99 5.28 5.17 -13.34
N ARG A 100 5.75 6.29 -12.76
CA ARG A 100 6.61 7.23 -13.47
C ARG A 100 7.94 6.58 -13.85
N ALA A 101 8.58 5.86 -12.93
CA ALA A 101 9.82 5.14 -13.20
C ALA A 101 9.64 4.09 -14.30
N ALA A 102 8.57 3.29 -14.26
CA ALA A 102 8.24 2.32 -15.29
C ALA A 102 8.03 2.98 -16.66
N THR A 103 7.21 4.03 -16.72
CA THR A 103 6.87 4.74 -17.97
C THR A 103 8.13 5.28 -18.64
N VAL A 104 8.99 5.98 -17.89
CA VAL A 104 10.22 6.55 -18.43
C VAL A 104 11.21 5.43 -18.82
N SER A 105 11.37 4.42 -17.97
CA SER A 105 12.33 3.34 -18.19
C SER A 105 12.00 2.49 -19.41
N LEU A 106 10.71 2.17 -19.62
CA LEU A 106 10.26 1.37 -20.76
C LEU A 106 10.43 2.11 -22.09
N ALA A 107 10.29 3.43 -22.10
CA ALA A 107 10.46 4.25 -23.30
C ALA A 107 11.92 4.62 -23.59
N SER A 108 12.83 4.44 -22.63
CA SER A 108 14.22 4.90 -22.74
C SER A 108 15.09 3.98 -23.59
N ILE A 109 15.93 4.57 -24.43
CA ILE A 109 17.07 3.88 -25.07
C ILE A 109 18.13 3.68 -23.99
N SER A 110 18.28 2.44 -23.53
CA SER A 110 19.25 2.11 -22.49
C SER A 110 20.55 1.49 -23.01
N ASP A 111 20.71 1.36 -24.33
CA ASP A 111 21.90 0.73 -24.90
C ASP A 111 23.11 1.68 -24.97
N ASN A 112 24.29 1.13 -25.21
CA ASN A 112 25.51 1.90 -25.44
C ASN A 112 26.48 1.16 -26.36
N PRO A 113 26.95 1.79 -27.46
CA PRO A 113 26.65 3.14 -27.93
C PRO A 113 25.25 3.27 -28.55
N VAL A 114 24.76 4.51 -28.66
CA VAL A 114 23.51 4.83 -29.36
C VAL A 114 23.85 5.43 -30.73
N TYR A 115 23.21 4.92 -31.78
CA TYR A 115 23.26 5.55 -33.09
C TYR A 115 22.13 6.58 -33.23
N VAL A 116 22.50 7.83 -33.52
CA VAL A 116 21.56 8.89 -33.90
C VAL A 116 21.57 9.00 -35.42
N PRO A 117 20.39 8.90 -36.08
CA PRO A 117 20.28 9.01 -37.53
C PRO A 117 20.87 10.32 -38.08
N PRO A 118 21.19 10.37 -39.39
CA PRO A 118 21.71 11.57 -40.02
C PRO A 118 20.81 12.81 -39.89
N ASP A 119 21.43 13.97 -39.78
CA ASP A 119 20.80 15.31 -39.84
C ASP A 119 21.68 16.28 -40.65
N GLU A 120 21.30 17.57 -40.72
CA GLU A 120 22.06 18.59 -41.46
C GLU A 120 23.51 18.77 -40.95
N ALA A 121 23.74 18.60 -39.64
CA ALA A 121 25.06 18.74 -39.03
C ALA A 121 25.88 17.44 -39.11
N TYR A 122 25.22 16.28 -39.14
CA TYR A 122 25.81 14.95 -39.16
C TYR A 122 25.23 14.13 -40.32
N PRO A 123 25.67 14.32 -41.57
CA PRO A 123 25.06 13.69 -42.76
C PRO A 123 25.24 12.17 -42.83
N LEU A 124 26.09 11.57 -41.99
CA LEU A 124 26.25 10.11 -41.85
C LEU A 124 25.65 9.57 -40.53
N GLY A 125 24.99 10.44 -39.75
CA GLY A 125 24.59 10.16 -38.38
C GLY A 125 25.80 10.16 -37.44
N ARG A 126 25.57 9.78 -36.19
CA ARG A 126 26.60 9.76 -35.15
C ARG A 126 26.38 8.63 -34.14
N CYS A 127 27.46 7.97 -33.76
CA CYS A 127 27.48 7.05 -32.62
C CYS A 127 27.86 7.83 -31.36
N ILE A 128 26.99 7.82 -30.36
CA ILE A 128 27.18 8.51 -29.08
C ILE A 128 27.41 7.45 -28.00
N SER A 129 28.54 7.56 -27.29
CA SER A 129 28.77 6.80 -26.07
C SER A 129 28.04 7.47 -24.90
N THR A 130 27.21 6.74 -24.18
CA THR A 130 26.34 7.23 -23.11
C THR A 130 26.33 6.28 -21.91
N GLY A 131 25.76 6.73 -20.78
CA GLY A 131 25.50 5.91 -19.60
C GLY A 131 24.07 5.33 -19.55
N GLY A 132 23.34 5.26 -20.67
CA GLY A 132 21.90 4.90 -20.68
C GLY A 132 21.57 3.52 -20.07
N TYR A 133 22.56 2.64 -19.95
CA TYR A 133 22.43 1.34 -19.29
C TYR A 133 22.24 1.42 -17.77
N HIS A 134 22.40 2.58 -17.14
CA HIS A 134 22.14 2.78 -15.72
C HIS A 134 20.73 3.36 -15.50
N ASN A 135 19.82 2.54 -14.96
CA ASN A 135 18.47 2.99 -14.61
C ASN A 135 18.43 3.52 -13.17
N ALA A 136 18.73 4.81 -13.01
CA ALA A 136 18.76 5.46 -11.71
C ALA A 136 17.36 5.65 -11.07
N MET A 137 16.28 5.44 -11.82
CA MET A 137 14.91 5.62 -11.31
C MET A 137 14.33 4.35 -10.69
N ALA A 138 14.71 3.18 -11.20
CA ALA A 138 14.10 1.93 -10.79
C ALA A 138 14.35 1.61 -9.31
N THR A 139 15.61 1.70 -8.85
CA THR A 139 15.98 1.36 -7.47
C THR A 139 15.22 2.17 -6.42
N PRO A 140 15.26 3.52 -6.40
CA PRO A 140 14.55 4.28 -5.38
C PRO A 140 13.03 4.05 -5.41
N ALA A 141 12.44 3.88 -6.59
CA ALA A 141 11.01 3.58 -6.70
C ALA A 141 10.64 2.20 -6.12
N LEU A 142 11.51 1.20 -6.30
CA LEU A 142 11.34 -0.12 -5.73
C LEU A 142 11.56 -0.11 -4.21
N ASP A 143 12.53 0.67 -3.72
CA ASP A 143 12.81 0.84 -2.30
C ASP A 143 11.62 1.52 -1.59
N ASP A 144 11.04 2.57 -2.19
CA ASP A 144 9.86 3.24 -1.66
C ASP A 144 8.65 2.29 -1.59
N LEU A 145 8.45 1.46 -2.62
CA LEU A 145 7.42 0.41 -2.60
C LEU A 145 7.68 -0.62 -1.50
N ALA A 146 8.92 -1.09 -1.36
CA ALA A 146 9.27 -2.06 -0.33
C ALA A 146 9.04 -1.51 1.09
N ALA A 147 9.44 -0.26 1.34
CA ALA A 147 9.24 0.42 2.61
C ALA A 147 7.76 0.52 2.96
N ILE A 148 6.93 0.97 2.03
CA ILE A 148 5.50 1.14 2.32
C ILE A 148 4.76 -0.19 2.51
N TRP A 149 5.21 -1.28 1.87
CA TRP A 149 4.66 -2.60 2.16
C TRP A 149 4.98 -3.07 3.57
N ALA A 150 6.16 -2.76 4.10
CA ALA A 150 6.49 -3.06 5.50
C ALA A 150 5.55 -2.33 6.47
N ASP A 151 5.29 -1.05 6.22
CA ASP A 151 4.36 -0.24 7.04
C ASP A 151 2.92 -0.75 6.96
N VAL A 152 2.45 -1.11 5.77
CA VAL A 152 1.11 -1.71 5.59
C VAL A 152 1.01 -3.05 6.31
N CYS A 153 2.02 -3.91 6.21
CA CYS A 153 2.06 -5.18 6.95
C CYS A 153 2.02 -4.96 8.47
N LEU A 154 2.75 -3.97 8.97
CA LEU A 154 2.71 -3.60 10.38
C LEU A 154 1.32 -3.11 10.79
N LEU A 155 0.64 -2.29 9.98
CA LEU A 155 -0.74 -1.89 10.25
C LEU A 155 -1.71 -3.08 10.24
N CYS A 156 -1.58 -3.99 9.28
CA CYS A 156 -2.38 -5.21 9.22
C CYS A 156 -2.25 -6.03 10.51
N ASP A 157 -1.02 -6.23 11.00
CA ASP A 157 -0.79 -6.88 12.31
C ASP A 157 -1.51 -6.12 13.43
N ARG A 158 -1.26 -4.81 13.56
CA ARG A 158 -1.84 -3.99 14.63
C ARG A 158 -3.37 -3.96 14.59
N HIS A 159 -4.00 -4.07 13.44
CA HIS A 159 -5.44 -4.19 13.29
C HIS A 159 -5.93 -5.57 13.69
N ALA A 160 -5.28 -6.62 13.18
CA ALA A 160 -5.64 -8.00 13.47
C ALA A 160 -5.53 -8.33 14.96
N SER A 161 -4.42 -7.98 15.64
CA SER A 161 -4.28 -8.24 17.08
C SER A 161 -5.37 -7.55 17.90
N LYS A 162 -5.85 -6.37 17.46
CA LYS A 162 -6.92 -5.63 18.14
C LYS A 162 -8.29 -6.23 17.87
N LEU A 163 -8.56 -6.69 16.64
CA LEU A 163 -9.82 -7.36 16.29
C LEU A 163 -9.98 -8.67 17.07
N LEU A 164 -8.89 -9.42 17.23
CA LEU A 164 -8.85 -10.70 17.93
C LEU A 164 -8.92 -10.58 19.46
N ASN A 165 -8.69 -9.40 20.02
CA ASN A 165 -8.81 -9.15 21.45
C ASN A 165 -10.19 -8.54 21.76
N GLY A 166 -11.11 -9.34 22.28
CA GLY A 166 -12.50 -8.96 22.50
C GLY A 166 -12.67 -7.82 23.52
N LYS A 167 -11.74 -7.69 24.48
CA LYS A 167 -11.73 -6.53 25.40
C LYS A 167 -11.44 -5.21 24.68
N VAL A 168 -10.78 -5.26 23.52
CA VAL A 168 -10.44 -4.08 22.72
C VAL A 168 -11.43 -3.89 21.57
N SER A 169 -11.75 -4.94 20.82
CA SER A 169 -12.65 -4.88 19.67
C SER A 169 -14.13 -4.83 20.03
N LEU A 170 -14.52 -5.30 21.23
CA LEU A 170 -15.91 -5.54 21.62
C LEU A 170 -16.59 -6.61 20.76
N LEU A 171 -15.80 -7.42 20.06
CA LEU A 171 -16.23 -8.64 19.38
C LEU A 171 -15.89 -9.85 20.27
N PRO A 172 -16.43 -11.05 19.99
CA PRO A 172 -15.98 -12.25 20.66
C PRO A 172 -14.46 -12.43 20.56
N ASP A 173 -13.83 -12.92 21.62
CA ASP A 173 -12.38 -13.21 21.61
C ASP A 173 -12.04 -14.14 20.44
N LEU A 174 -10.93 -13.82 19.75
CA LEU A 174 -10.46 -14.50 18.54
C LEU A 174 -11.49 -14.52 17.39
N LEU A 175 -12.52 -13.65 17.45
CA LEU A 175 -13.66 -13.65 16.54
C LEU A 175 -14.43 -14.98 16.50
N MET A 176 -14.36 -15.76 17.58
CA MET A 176 -15.07 -17.04 17.68
C MET A 176 -16.54 -16.82 18.04
N THR A 177 -17.44 -17.19 17.14
CA THR A 177 -18.89 -17.29 17.42
C THR A 177 -19.26 -18.75 17.63
N ASP A 178 -20.15 -19.01 18.60
CA ASP A 178 -20.78 -20.31 18.83
C ASP A 178 -19.82 -21.49 19.07
N ARG A 179 -18.61 -21.23 19.60
CA ARG A 179 -17.58 -22.26 19.83
C ARG A 179 -16.82 -22.08 21.14
N HIS A 180 -16.35 -23.19 21.70
CA HIS A 180 -15.47 -23.17 22.85
C HIS A 180 -14.01 -23.12 22.39
N TRP A 181 -13.18 -22.29 23.02
CA TRP A 181 -11.76 -22.10 22.65
C TRP A 181 -10.92 -23.39 22.72
N ALA A 182 -11.42 -24.43 23.39
CA ALA A 182 -10.74 -25.73 23.52
C ALA A 182 -11.03 -26.70 22.35
N ASP A 183 -11.96 -26.36 21.45
CA ASP A 183 -12.36 -27.23 20.34
C ASP A 183 -11.28 -27.21 19.24
N SER A 184 -10.52 -28.31 19.10
CA SER A 184 -9.46 -28.48 18.08
C SER A 184 -9.99 -29.00 16.74
N ASP A 185 -10.92 -28.28 16.10
CA ASP A 185 -11.54 -28.66 14.81
C ASP A 185 -10.85 -28.03 13.57
N GLY A 186 -9.77 -27.26 13.79
CA GLY A 186 -9.02 -26.59 12.73
C GLY A 186 -9.70 -25.34 12.14
N HIS A 187 -10.84 -24.91 12.68
CA HIS A 187 -11.64 -23.81 12.15
C HIS A 187 -11.58 -22.53 13.03
N GLY A 188 -10.84 -22.55 14.15
CA GLY A 188 -10.51 -21.39 15.00
C GLY A 188 -9.28 -20.58 14.56
N ASN A 189 -8.69 -20.92 13.41
CA ASN A 189 -7.31 -20.59 13.05
C ASN A 189 -7.03 -19.13 12.62
N VAL A 190 -8.02 -18.22 12.64
CA VAL A 190 -7.77 -16.81 12.27
C VAL A 190 -6.80 -16.15 13.26
N GLY A 191 -6.80 -16.59 14.52
CA GLY A 191 -5.88 -16.12 15.56
C GLY A 191 -4.39 -16.40 15.27
N TYR A 192 -4.09 -17.47 14.52
CA TYR A 192 -2.71 -17.82 14.16
C TYR A 192 -2.19 -17.07 12.94
N VAL A 193 -3.06 -16.42 12.15
CA VAL A 193 -2.64 -15.73 10.93
C VAL A 193 -1.73 -14.53 11.26
N PRO A 194 -2.04 -13.66 12.23
CA PRO A 194 -1.10 -12.62 12.66
C PRO A 194 0.19 -13.22 13.24
N MET A 195 0.08 -14.27 14.04
CA MET A 195 1.23 -14.97 14.64
C MET A 195 2.18 -15.56 13.58
N ALA A 196 1.63 -16.09 12.48
CA ALA A 196 2.39 -16.65 11.37
C ALA A 196 3.05 -15.55 10.50
N ILE A 197 2.48 -14.34 10.46
CA ILE A 197 2.97 -13.23 9.62
C ILE A 197 4.14 -12.49 10.29
N THR A 198 4.15 -12.34 11.61
CA THR A 198 5.17 -11.54 12.33
C THR A 198 6.30 -12.37 12.95
N GLY A 199 6.24 -13.69 12.84
CA GLY A 199 7.15 -14.60 13.52
C GLY A 199 6.78 -14.79 14.99
N TYR A 200 7.04 -16.01 15.50
CA TYR A 200 6.79 -16.40 16.89
C TYR A 200 7.41 -15.39 17.87
N LEU A 201 6.56 -14.69 18.62
CA LEU A 201 6.93 -14.17 19.93
C LEU A 201 5.97 -14.81 20.91
N GLU A 202 6.46 -15.87 21.58
CA GLU A 202 5.83 -16.47 22.77
C GLU A 202 5.90 -15.52 23.97
#